data_AF-A0A0B7BJV5-F1
#
_entry.id   AF-A0A0B7BJV5-F1
#
_cell.length_a   1.000
_cell.length_b   1.000
_cell.length_c   1.000
_cell.angle_alpha   90.00
_cell.angle_beta   90.00
_cell.angle_gamma   90.00
#
_symmetry.space_group_name_H-M   'P 1'
#
loop_
_entity.id
_entity.type
_entity.pdbx_description
1 polymer ?
#
loop_
_entity_poly.entity_id
_entity_poly.type
_entity_poly.pdbx_seq_one_letter_code
_entity_poly.pdbx_strand_id
1 'polypeptide(L)'
;TNNSRQTSSSCVNCYRLSKHQEFKNVPGLSKADIDWFVHWTSLELPHQLTDPRINAMARTNLELSPTTLIVAAQLDTLRDSGVAYAKKLRAAGVEVQLETIEGVPHAFFGMCAIFKTKCPEAYGHVVKFIKKFQ
;
A
#
# COMPACT_ATOMS: atom_id res chain seq x y z
N THR A 1 -22.41 -39.00 1.77
CA THR A 1 -21.34 -38.59 0.85
C THR A 1 -21.67 -37.22 0.27
N ASN A 2 -21.23 -36.13 0.93
CA ASN A 2 -21.32 -34.78 0.35
C ASN A 2 -20.11 -33.98 0.84
N ASN A 3 -19.10 -33.92 -0.01
CA ASN A 3 -17.86 -33.19 0.21
C ASN A 3 -17.86 -31.98 -0.75
N SER A 4 -18.50 -30.88 -0.34
CA SER A 4 -18.43 -29.61 -1.06
C SER A 4 -17.24 -28.81 -0.54
N ARG A 5 -16.15 -28.87 -1.31
CA ARG A 5 -14.95 -28.04 -1.17
C ARG A 5 -15.34 -26.57 -1.00
N GLN A 6 -15.04 -26.00 0.16
CA GLN A 6 -14.92 -24.55 0.33
C GLN A 6 -13.66 -24.12 -0.44
N THR A 7 -13.81 -23.80 -1.72
CA THR A 7 -12.78 -23.08 -2.46
C THR A 7 -12.76 -21.66 -1.94
N SER A 8 -11.63 -21.30 -1.34
CA SER A 8 -11.27 -19.96 -0.90
C SER A 8 -11.79 -18.90 -1.88
N SER A 9 -12.73 -18.07 -1.41
CA SER A 9 -13.08 -16.82 -2.06
C SER A 9 -11.84 -15.92 -2.03
N SER A 10 -11.00 -16.08 -3.05
CA SER A 10 -9.82 -15.27 -3.26
C SER A 10 -10.24 -13.80 -3.34
N CYS A 11 -9.34 -12.94 -2.88
CA CYS A 11 -9.46 -11.49 -2.64
C CYS A 11 -9.82 -10.66 -3.89
N VAL A 12 -10.88 -11.00 -4.66
CA VAL A 12 -11.30 -10.25 -5.85
C VAL A 12 -11.91 -8.89 -5.47
N ASN A 13 -12.41 -8.75 -4.24
CA ASN A 13 -12.99 -7.51 -3.72
C ASN A 13 -11.99 -6.54 -3.07
N CYS A 14 -10.70 -6.84 -3.07
CA CYS A 14 -9.71 -6.06 -2.32
C CYS A 14 -9.33 -4.74 -3.03
N TYR A 15 -9.66 -4.60 -4.32
CA TYR A 15 -9.52 -3.34 -5.06
C TYR A 15 -10.82 -2.51 -5.13
N ARG A 16 -11.92 -2.96 -4.51
CA ARG A 16 -13.02 -2.04 -4.26
C ARG A 16 -12.42 -0.99 -3.32
N LEU A 17 -12.29 0.23 -3.81
CA LEU A 17 -11.84 1.44 -3.10
C LEU A 17 -12.74 1.76 -1.87
N SER A 18 -13.54 0.81 -1.40
CA SER A 18 -14.43 0.88 -0.25
C SER A 18 -13.70 0.84 1.09
N LYS A 19 -12.39 0.53 1.14
CA LYS A 19 -11.59 0.70 2.37
C LYS A 19 -11.01 2.10 2.54
N HIS A 20 -11.02 2.91 1.48
CA HIS A 20 -10.56 4.30 1.45
C HIS A 20 -11.63 5.27 1.97
N GLN A 21 -12.30 4.93 3.07
CA GLN A 21 -13.35 5.77 3.65
C GLN A 21 -12.80 6.67 4.75
N GLU A 22 -11.88 6.14 5.57
CA GLU A 22 -11.08 6.95 6.47
C GLU A 22 -10.14 7.83 5.63
N PHE A 23 -10.06 9.12 5.96
CA PHE A 23 -9.24 10.13 5.27
C PHE A 23 -9.56 10.39 3.80
N LYS A 24 -10.73 9.96 3.28
CA LYS A 24 -11.12 10.17 1.87
C LYS A 24 -11.05 11.62 1.37
N ASN A 25 -11.14 12.60 2.26
CA ASN A 25 -11.07 14.03 1.97
C ASN A 25 -9.84 14.71 2.61
N VAL A 26 -8.82 13.93 2.97
CA VAL A 26 -7.62 14.49 3.63
C VAL A 26 -6.90 15.46 2.69
N PRO A 27 -6.45 16.62 3.18
CA PRO A 27 -5.62 17.53 2.39
C PRO A 27 -4.35 16.82 1.89
N GLY A 28 -4.00 17.06 0.62
CA GLY A 28 -2.81 16.52 -0.03
C GLY A 28 -3.11 15.36 -0.99
N LEU A 29 -3.94 14.40 -0.60
CA LEU A 29 -4.38 13.32 -1.50
C LEU A 29 -5.75 12.76 -1.09
N SER A 30 -6.79 13.22 -1.77
CA SER A 30 -8.15 12.72 -1.56
C SER A 30 -8.42 11.43 -2.35
N LYS A 31 -9.52 10.76 -2.02
CA LYS A 31 -10.03 9.64 -2.82
C LYS A 31 -10.39 10.06 -4.24
N ALA A 32 -10.94 11.28 -4.42
CA ALA A 32 -11.27 11.77 -5.75
C ALA A 32 -10.01 11.96 -6.61
N ASP A 33 -8.92 12.43 -6.00
CA ASP A 33 -7.62 12.55 -6.69
C ASP A 33 -7.10 11.17 -7.09
N ILE A 34 -7.15 10.18 -6.19
CA ILE A 34 -6.75 8.80 -6.49
C ILE A 34 -7.58 8.22 -7.64
N ASP A 35 -8.90 8.39 -7.61
CA ASP A 35 -9.79 7.87 -8.66
C ASP A 35 -9.47 8.53 -10.01
N TRP A 36 -9.20 9.84 -10.02
CA TRP A 36 -8.75 10.57 -11.20
C TRP A 36 -7.40 10.05 -11.71
N PHE A 37 -6.40 9.87 -10.83
CA PHE A 37 -5.09 9.34 -11.21
C PHE A 37 -5.19 7.94 -11.78
N VAL A 38 -5.92 7.04 -11.12
CA VAL A 38 -6.11 5.67 -11.60
C VAL A 38 -6.83 5.66 -12.95
N HIS A 39 -7.87 6.48 -13.13
CA HIS A 39 -8.57 6.59 -14.40
C HIS A 39 -7.61 6.92 -15.54
N TRP A 40 -6.86 8.01 -15.43
CA TRP A 40 -5.99 8.47 -16.52
C TRP A 40 -4.76 7.59 -16.74
N THR A 41 -4.17 7.05 -15.68
CA THR A 41 -2.94 6.23 -15.79
C THR A 41 -3.19 4.82 -16.30
N SER A 42 -4.45 4.36 -16.30
CA SER A 42 -4.79 2.99 -16.68
C SER A 42 -5.64 2.87 -17.94
N LEU A 43 -6.01 3.97 -18.62
CA LEU A 43 -6.91 3.98 -19.79
C LEU A 43 -6.60 2.90 -20.84
N GLU A 44 -5.32 2.72 -21.15
CA GLU A 44 -4.86 1.80 -22.20
C GLU A 44 -4.66 0.34 -21.73
N LEU A 45 -4.92 0.05 -20.45
CA LEU A 45 -4.70 -1.27 -19.89
C LEU A 45 -5.99 -2.10 -19.89
N PRO A 46 -6.03 -3.25 -20.59
CA PRO A 46 -7.15 -4.17 -20.45
C PRO A 46 -7.18 -4.72 -19.03
N HIS A 47 -8.36 -4.79 -18.42
CA HIS A 47 -8.57 -5.33 -17.07
C HIS A 47 -7.76 -4.63 -15.96
N GLN A 48 -7.74 -3.28 -16.00
CA GLN A 48 -7.03 -2.37 -15.07
C GLN A 48 -6.97 -2.83 -13.60
N LEU A 49 -8.10 -3.25 -13.03
CA LEU A 49 -8.20 -3.60 -11.60
C LEU A 49 -7.52 -4.93 -11.24
N THR A 50 -7.33 -5.82 -12.21
CA THR A 50 -6.76 -7.16 -12.01
C THR A 50 -5.36 -7.29 -12.61
N ASP A 51 -4.87 -6.27 -13.32
CA ASP A 51 -3.53 -6.29 -13.87
C ASP A 51 -2.48 -6.17 -12.76
N PRO A 52 -1.58 -7.15 -12.57
CA PRO A 52 -0.58 -7.15 -11.50
C PRO A 52 0.50 -6.08 -11.63
N ARG A 53 0.56 -5.35 -12.77
CA ARG A 53 1.45 -4.20 -12.98
C ARG A 53 0.93 -2.94 -12.31
N ILE A 54 -0.39 -2.82 -12.14
CA ILE A 54 -1.05 -1.68 -11.47
C ILE A 54 -1.49 -2.07 -10.07
N ASN A 55 -2.09 -3.25 -9.93
CA ASN A 55 -2.57 -3.77 -8.67
C ASN A 55 -1.62 -4.84 -8.11
N ALA A 56 -0.71 -4.45 -7.22
CA ALA A 56 0.18 -5.41 -6.56
C ALA A 56 -0.58 -6.49 -5.76
N MET A 57 -1.81 -6.21 -5.32
CA MET A 57 -2.67 -7.20 -4.67
C MET A 57 -3.20 -8.27 -5.64
N ALA A 58 -3.09 -8.09 -6.96
CA ALA A 58 -3.43 -9.10 -7.94
C ALA A 58 -2.29 -10.13 -8.21
N ARG A 59 -1.06 -9.86 -7.76
CA ARG A 59 0.07 -10.81 -7.93
C ARG A 59 -0.17 -12.11 -7.15
N THR A 60 -0.12 -13.26 -7.81
CA THR A 60 -0.38 -14.57 -7.18
C THR A 60 0.84 -15.16 -6.49
N ASN A 61 2.04 -14.91 -7.01
CA ASN A 61 3.29 -15.32 -6.39
C ASN A 61 4.07 -14.09 -5.90
N LEU A 62 4.46 -14.11 -4.63
CA LEU A 62 5.24 -13.07 -3.96
C LEU A 62 6.46 -13.64 -3.20
N GLU A 63 6.73 -14.94 -3.29
CA GLU A 63 7.78 -15.62 -2.50
C GLU A 63 9.19 -15.09 -2.82
N LEU A 64 9.40 -14.64 -4.07
CA LEU A 64 10.66 -14.04 -4.52
C LEU A 64 10.71 -12.52 -4.33
N SER A 65 9.76 -11.92 -3.62
CA SER A 65 9.84 -10.48 -3.32
C SER A 65 11.00 -10.23 -2.35
N PRO A 66 11.75 -9.12 -2.51
CA PRO A 66 12.82 -8.80 -1.58
C PRO A 66 12.26 -8.52 -0.19
N THR A 67 13.12 -8.66 0.83
CA THR A 67 12.84 -8.08 2.15
C THR A 67 12.41 -6.63 1.96
N THR A 68 11.29 -6.26 2.57
CA THR A 68 10.55 -5.04 2.22
C THR A 68 10.35 -4.14 3.44
N LEU A 69 10.55 -2.83 3.25
CA LEU A 69 10.07 -1.79 4.15
C LEU A 69 8.88 -1.08 3.48
N ILE A 70 7.77 -0.93 4.21
CA ILE A 70 6.66 -0.08 3.83
C ILE A 70 6.57 1.05 4.86
N VAL A 71 6.63 2.30 4.39
CA VAL A 71 6.37 3.49 5.21
C VAL A 71 5.00 4.04 4.82
N ALA A 72 4.07 4.06 5.75
CA ALA A 72 2.72 4.57 5.58
C ALA A 72 2.53 5.89 6.35
N ALA A 73 1.69 6.76 5.82
CA ALA A 73 1.21 7.94 6.53
C ALA A 73 -0.06 7.60 7.32
N GLN A 74 -0.23 8.12 8.53
CA GLN A 74 -1.43 7.84 9.35
C GLN A 74 -2.69 8.44 8.74
N LEU A 75 -2.62 9.68 8.24
CA LEU A 75 -3.75 10.43 7.69
C LEU A 75 -3.77 10.27 6.16
N ASP A 76 -3.82 9.04 5.69
CA ASP A 76 -3.69 8.74 4.27
C ASP A 76 -4.75 7.73 3.84
N THR A 77 -5.46 8.10 2.78
CA THR A 77 -6.41 7.24 2.09
C THR A 77 -5.76 5.90 1.73
N LEU A 78 -4.49 5.87 1.29
CA LEU A 78 -3.79 4.66 0.86
C LEU A 78 -3.17 3.83 1.99
N ARG A 79 -3.21 4.30 3.25
CA ARG A 79 -2.61 3.63 4.43
C ARG A 79 -3.00 2.15 4.51
N ASP A 80 -4.30 1.88 4.45
CA ASP A 80 -4.85 0.54 4.63
C ASP A 80 -4.46 -0.42 3.49
N SER A 81 -4.25 0.10 2.27
CA SER A 81 -3.71 -0.68 1.15
C SER A 81 -2.26 -1.08 1.40
N GLY A 82 -1.44 -0.16 1.94
CA GLY A 82 -0.08 -0.47 2.37
C GLY A 82 -0.03 -1.56 3.45
N VAL A 83 -0.91 -1.46 4.47
CA VAL A 83 -1.05 -2.47 5.54
C VAL A 83 -1.49 -3.82 4.96
N ALA A 84 -2.44 -3.83 4.03
CA ALA A 84 -2.92 -5.05 3.38
C ALA A 84 -1.82 -5.73 2.55
N TYR A 85 -1.02 -4.95 1.82
CA TYR A 85 0.10 -5.46 1.04
C TYR A 85 1.21 -6.03 1.94
N ALA A 86 1.52 -5.36 3.06
CA ALA A 86 2.46 -5.86 4.06
C ALA A 86 2.02 -7.24 4.60
N LYS A 87 0.72 -7.39 4.92
CA LYS A 87 0.15 -8.67 5.37
C LYS A 87 0.29 -9.75 4.30
N LYS A 88 0.02 -9.40 3.03
CA LYS A 88 0.12 -10.34 1.91
C LYS A 88 1.56 -10.82 1.66
N LEU A 89 2.54 -9.92 1.73
CA LEU A 89 3.96 -10.25 1.63
C LEU A 89 4.42 -11.16 2.77
N ARG A 90 4.05 -10.86 4.02
CA ARG A 90 4.36 -11.71 5.18
C ARG A 90 3.77 -13.11 5.05
N ALA A 91 2.54 -13.22 4.55
CA ALA A 91 1.90 -14.51 4.29
C ALA A 91 2.62 -15.33 3.22
N ALA A 92 3.37 -14.68 2.32
CA ALA A 92 4.23 -15.32 1.33
C ALA A 92 5.66 -15.59 1.83
N GLY A 93 5.92 -15.44 3.14
CA GLY A 93 7.23 -15.70 3.74
C GLY A 93 8.26 -14.55 3.61
N VAL A 94 7.87 -13.40 3.07
CA VAL A 94 8.76 -12.25 2.92
C VAL A 94 8.95 -11.56 4.27
N GLU A 95 10.19 -11.21 4.63
CA GLU A 95 10.46 -10.33 5.78
C GLU A 95 9.96 -8.91 5.46
N VAL A 96 9.03 -8.40 6.28
CA VAL A 96 8.43 -7.07 6.05
C VAL A 96 8.43 -6.22 7.31
N GLN A 97 9.06 -5.06 7.21
CA GLN A 97 8.91 -3.96 8.16
C GLN A 97 7.82 -3.00 7.66
N LEU A 98 6.91 -2.61 8.56
CA LEU A 98 5.82 -1.67 8.27
C LEU A 98 5.85 -0.59 9.33
N GLU A 99 6.09 0.65 8.92
CA GLU A 99 6.17 1.82 9.80
C GLU A 99 5.06 2.78 9.43
N THR A 100 4.25 3.20 10.40
CA THR A 100 3.21 4.21 10.18
C THR A 100 3.63 5.50 10.87
N ILE A 101 3.81 6.56 10.09
CA ILE A 101 4.18 7.87 10.62
C ILE A 101 2.92 8.62 11.02
N GLU A 102 2.84 8.98 12.29
CA GLU A 102 1.66 9.62 12.88
C GLU A 102 1.54 11.11 12.51
N GLY A 103 0.29 11.57 12.34
CA GLY A 103 -0.07 12.97 12.16
C GLY A 103 0.23 13.56 10.79
N VAL A 104 0.58 12.74 9.79
CA VAL A 104 1.00 13.20 8.47
C VAL A 104 0.11 12.68 7.33
N PRO A 105 -0.09 13.48 6.26
CA PRO A 105 -0.81 13.07 5.05
C PRO A 105 0.11 12.36 4.05
N HIS A 106 -0.46 11.79 2.98
CA HIS A 106 0.25 10.98 1.97
C HIS A 106 1.62 11.54 1.52
N ALA A 107 1.67 12.80 1.08
CA ALA A 107 2.86 13.40 0.48
C ALA A 107 3.89 13.97 1.48
N PHE A 108 3.75 13.69 2.79
CA PHE A 108 4.63 14.26 3.83
C PHE A 108 6.12 14.00 3.62
N PHE A 109 6.46 12.86 3.02
CA PHE A 109 7.84 12.41 2.82
C PHE A 109 8.65 13.40 1.96
N GLY A 110 8.01 14.18 1.09
CA GLY A 110 8.66 15.23 0.29
C GLY A 110 8.50 16.65 0.87
N MET A 111 7.74 16.83 1.94
CA MET A 111 7.33 18.14 2.47
C MET A 111 8.08 18.51 3.76
N CYS A 112 9.39 18.28 3.81
CA CYS A 112 10.16 18.37 5.06
C CYS A 112 10.32 19.80 5.59
N ALA A 113 10.10 20.83 4.76
CA ALA A 113 10.00 22.21 5.23
C ALA A 113 8.79 22.42 6.17
N ILE A 114 7.72 21.64 5.98
CA ILE A 114 6.50 21.66 6.79
C ILE A 114 6.61 20.60 7.91
N PHE A 115 6.91 19.35 7.54
CA PHE A 115 6.99 18.21 8.47
C PHE A 115 8.41 18.01 9.01
N LYS A 116 8.91 19.03 9.70
CA LYS A 116 10.33 19.13 10.12
C LYS A 116 10.83 17.97 10.98
N THR A 117 9.96 17.36 11.79
CA THR A 117 10.31 16.21 12.63
C THR A 117 9.93 14.87 12.01
N LYS A 118 8.80 14.81 11.30
CA LYS A 118 8.26 13.58 10.73
C LYS A 118 9.00 13.10 9.48
N CYS A 119 9.55 14.01 8.69
CA CYS A 119 10.44 13.62 7.59
C CYS A 119 11.72 12.92 8.11
N PRO A 120 12.53 13.53 9.01
CA PRO A 120 13.69 12.86 9.58
C PRO A 120 13.37 11.54 10.28
N GLU A 121 12.24 11.45 10.98
CA GLU A 121 11.74 10.20 11.58
C GLU A 121 11.61 9.11 10.50
N ALA A 122 10.83 9.37 9.45
CA ALA A 122 10.61 8.44 8.34
C ALA A 122 11.91 8.08 7.60
N TYR A 123 12.77 9.06 7.34
CA TYR A 123 14.08 8.83 6.73
C TYR A 123 14.98 7.95 7.60
N GLY A 124 14.90 8.11 8.93
CA GLY A 124 15.61 7.26 9.88
C GLY A 124 15.25 5.78 9.73
N HIS A 125 13.96 5.46 9.55
CA HIS A 125 13.53 4.08 9.27
C HIS A 125 14.11 3.55 7.96
N VAL A 126 14.09 4.36 6.89
CA VAL A 126 14.66 3.97 5.59
C VAL A 126 16.17 3.73 5.68
N VAL A 127 16.92 4.64 6.29
CA VAL A 127 18.37 4.49 6.47
C VAL A 127 18.70 3.25 7.31
N LYS A 128 17.99 3.04 8.42
CA LYS A 128 18.17 1.86 9.29
C LYS A 128 17.88 0.57 8.54
N PHE A 129 16.85 0.57 7.68
CA PHE A 129 16.50 -0.59 6.87
C PHE A 129 17.57 -0.91 5.82
N ILE A 130 18.02 0.08 5.05
CA ILE A 130 19.04 -0.12 4.00
C ILE A 130 20.36 -0.62 4.62
N LYS A 131 20.75 -0.09 5.78
CA LYS A 131 21.97 -0.52 6.49
C LYS A 131 21.98 -1.99 6.92
N LYS A 132 20.86 -2.70 6.88
CA LYS A 132 20.82 -4.16 7.14
C LYS A 132 21.44 -4.98 6.00
N PHE A 133 21.64 -4.37 4.82
CA PHE A 133 22.12 -5.03 3.61
C PHE A 133 23.50 -4.53 3.15
N GLN A 134 24.18 -3.74 3.97
CA GLN A 134 25.55 -3.25 3.76
C GLN A 134 26.50 -4.01 4.68
#